data_AF-A0AAW1D4G9-F1
#
_entry.id   AF-A0AAW1D4G9-F1
#
_cell.length_a   1.000
_cell.length_b   1.000
_cell.length_c   1.000
_cell.angle_alpha   90.00
_cell.angle_beta   90.00
_cell.angle_gamma   90.00
#
_symmetry.space_group_name_H-M   'P 1'
#
loop_
_entity.id
_entity.type
_entity.pdbx_description
1 polymer ?
#
loop_
_entity_poly.entity_id
_entity_poly.type
_entity_poly.pdbx_seq_one_letter_code
_entity_poly.pdbx_strand_id
1 'polypeptide(L)'
;MISITAKLMGGSVNIPGENIICCITFLNTAESDNSGNVETLAWASVQIHCLCSTNAKVPYVSKLAQTAEVPPTVSDTSFIPYKGDCQGQIVLSTKPKILFCDLQLLPGLSKSYVYTEVLPPEAPPSYRGKLVKYSYKITIGTQRVNSPIKLLRVPLRVLAISGLPDYNLCEDSEDLSPSNPFLENQNKEQELGPALQLVQNITARRSPNFYNITNTRGKVGRFCLFKQAYRLGEDIVGTFDFTKCTVPCIQLTVTLQCEEHIASEYDINKPEVVVLSFSKHHEVCLHMTHCLLNLPIPMHATPAFVTDLMELKWKLHFEFVTGHPGATDIVLTEDFWQAPEFLNIETMIWDLPVQIYPALPTPEPNSQSKHSLII
;
A
#
# COMPACT_ATOMS: atom_id res chain seq x y z
N MET A 1 32.70 3.68 -22.95
CA MET A 1 31.31 3.97 -22.53
C MET A 1 30.88 2.89 -21.56
N ILE A 2 30.36 3.24 -20.39
CA ILE A 2 29.98 2.25 -19.36
C ILE A 2 28.46 2.23 -19.23
N SER A 3 27.88 1.04 -19.35
CA SER A 3 26.49 0.77 -19.02
C SER A 3 26.39 0.20 -17.61
N ILE A 4 25.61 0.87 -16.76
CA ILE A 4 25.29 0.44 -15.42
C ILE A 4 23.90 -0.17 -15.48
N THR A 5 23.75 -1.37 -14.92
CA THR A 5 22.47 -2.05 -14.83
C THR A 5 22.22 -2.42 -13.38
N ALA A 6 21.04 -2.12 -12.85
CA ALA A 6 20.59 -2.58 -11.55
C ALA A 6 19.37 -3.50 -11.71
N LYS A 7 19.40 -4.65 -11.05
CA LYS A 7 18.34 -5.67 -11.05
C LYS A 7 17.99 -6.07 -9.63
N LEU A 8 16.73 -5.90 -9.25
CA LEU A 8 16.18 -6.39 -7.99
C LEU A 8 15.89 -7.89 -8.09
N MET A 9 16.46 -8.68 -7.17
CA MET A 9 16.38 -10.14 -7.22
C MET A 9 15.09 -10.70 -6.59
N GLY A 10 14.40 -9.92 -5.75
CA GLY A 10 13.12 -10.27 -5.11
C GLY A 10 11.90 -9.48 -5.65
N GLY A 11 12.07 -8.75 -6.75
CA GLY A 11 11.05 -7.85 -7.29
C GLY A 11 11.11 -6.43 -6.69
N SER A 12 10.23 -5.56 -7.18
CA SER A 12 10.18 -4.14 -6.81
C SER A 12 9.35 -3.85 -5.55
N VAL A 13 8.68 -4.86 -5.00
CA VAL A 13 7.80 -4.75 -3.83
C VAL A 13 8.45 -5.47 -2.67
N ASN A 14 8.68 -4.77 -1.56
CA ASN A 14 9.38 -5.31 -0.39
C ASN A 14 8.64 -4.94 0.90
N ILE A 15 8.86 -5.74 1.95
CA ILE A 15 8.31 -5.52 3.28
C ILE A 15 9.45 -5.10 4.21
N PRO A 16 9.22 -4.14 5.13
CA PRO A 16 10.19 -3.80 6.18
C PRO A 16 10.66 -5.04 6.95
N GLY A 17 11.96 -5.12 7.25
CA GLY A 17 12.57 -6.29 7.89
C GLY A 17 13.05 -7.40 6.94
N GLU A 18 12.65 -7.39 5.67
CA GLU A 18 13.17 -8.34 4.67
C GLU A 18 14.44 -7.85 3.98
N ASN A 19 15.21 -8.78 3.42
CA ASN A 19 16.42 -8.49 2.65
C ASN A 19 16.08 -7.96 1.26
N ILE A 20 16.37 -6.69 1.01
CA ILE A 20 16.35 -6.09 -0.32
C ILE A 20 17.68 -6.41 -1.00
N ILE A 21 17.62 -7.22 -2.06
CA ILE A 21 18.80 -7.65 -2.82
C ILE A 21 18.79 -7.02 -4.22
N CYS A 22 19.82 -6.23 -4.52
CA CYS A 22 20.03 -5.59 -5.81
C CYS A 22 21.36 -6.02 -6.42
N CYS A 23 21.33 -6.65 -7.59
CA CYS A 23 22.52 -6.97 -8.38
C CYS A 23 22.83 -5.79 -9.32
N ILE A 24 24.04 -5.24 -9.20
CA ILE A 24 24.48 -4.06 -9.94
C ILE A 24 25.65 -4.44 -10.82
N THR A 25 25.48 -4.32 -12.13
CA THR A 25 26.46 -4.69 -13.14
C THR A 25 26.97 -3.45 -13.86
N PHE A 26 28.29 -3.31 -13.92
CA PHE A 26 28.99 -2.32 -14.73
C PHE A 26 29.58 -3.02 -15.95
N LEU A 27 29.20 -2.60 -17.16
CA LEU A 27 29.64 -3.19 -18.42
C LEU A 27 30.29 -2.11 -19.28
N ASN A 28 31.51 -2.35 -19.77
CA ASN A 28 32.09 -1.52 -20.81
C ASN A 28 31.51 -1.96 -22.17
N THR A 29 30.73 -1.08 -22.81
CA THR A 29 30.04 -1.37 -24.08
C THR A 29 30.89 -1.06 -25.31
N ALA A 30 32.16 -0.69 -25.14
CA ALA A 30 33.06 -0.50 -26.28
C ALA A 30 33.31 -1.84 -27.01
N GLU A 31 33.31 -1.80 -28.34
CA GLU A 31 33.69 -2.92 -29.19
C GLU A 31 35.23 -3.09 -29.19
N SER A 32 35.68 -4.34 -29.30
CA SER A 32 37.10 -4.74 -29.22
C SER A 32 38.00 -4.11 -30.29
N ASP A 33 37.42 -3.55 -31.35
CA ASP A 33 38.16 -2.97 -32.48
C ASP A 33 38.70 -1.55 -32.19
N ASN A 34 38.17 -0.89 -31.15
CA ASN A 34 38.71 0.38 -30.66
C ASN A 34 39.79 0.13 -29.60
N SER A 35 41.05 0.03 -30.06
CA SER A 35 42.30 0.07 -29.30
C SER A 35 42.15 0.15 -27.76
N GLY A 36 42.03 -1.00 -27.09
CA GLY A 36 42.37 -1.19 -25.67
C GLY A 36 41.93 -0.12 -24.65
N ASN A 37 40.88 0.66 -24.91
CA ASN A 37 40.52 1.81 -24.09
C ASN A 37 39.88 1.32 -22.79
N VAL A 38 40.74 1.15 -21.77
CA VAL A 38 40.35 0.83 -20.41
C VAL A 38 39.56 2.01 -19.86
N GLU A 39 38.30 1.75 -19.53
CA GLU A 39 37.46 2.74 -18.85
C GLU A 39 37.67 2.62 -17.34
N THR A 40 37.91 3.75 -16.68
CA THR A 40 38.17 3.80 -15.24
C THR A 40 37.05 4.55 -14.52
N LEU A 41 36.39 3.86 -13.59
CA LEU A 41 35.45 4.45 -12.64
C LEU A 41 36.16 4.71 -11.33
N ALA A 42 36.11 5.96 -10.87
CA ALA A 42 36.76 6.38 -9.63
C ALA A 42 36.10 5.74 -8.41
N TRP A 43 34.77 5.64 -8.38
CA TRP A 43 34.06 4.98 -7.29
C TRP A 43 32.61 4.70 -7.68
N ALA A 44 31.97 3.79 -6.94
CA ALA A 44 30.53 3.67 -6.91
C ALA A 44 30.02 3.38 -5.50
N SER A 45 28.87 3.96 -5.15
CA SER A 45 28.20 3.75 -3.87
C SER A 45 26.68 3.64 -4.05
N VAL A 46 26.04 2.96 -3.10
CA VAL A 46 24.61 2.63 -3.15
C VAL A 46 23.96 2.97 -1.82
N GLN A 47 22.74 3.49 -1.89
CA GLN A 47 21.96 3.86 -0.72
C GLN A 47 20.46 3.81 -1.04
N ILE A 48 19.62 3.58 -0.03
CA ILE A 48 18.16 3.65 -0.15
C ILE A 48 17.68 4.93 0.54
N HIS A 49 16.85 5.70 -0.17
CA HIS A 49 16.21 6.90 0.36
C HIS A 49 14.68 6.76 0.32
N CYS A 50 14.01 7.19 1.39
CA CYS A 50 12.59 7.49 1.39
C CYS A 50 12.39 9.00 1.39
N LEU A 51 11.66 9.48 0.40
CA LEU A 51 11.29 10.88 0.24
C LEU A 51 9.83 11.05 0.66
N CYS A 52 9.58 12.00 1.55
CA CYS A 52 8.25 12.44 1.96
C CYS A 52 7.97 13.82 1.38
N SER A 53 7.00 13.94 0.49
CA SER A 53 6.46 15.23 0.05
C SER A 53 5.11 15.46 0.69
N THR A 54 4.95 16.60 1.34
CA THR A 54 3.67 17.07 1.88
C THR A 54 3.11 18.18 1.00
N ASN A 55 1.81 18.44 1.07
CA ASN A 55 1.26 19.66 0.50
C ASN A 55 1.69 20.89 1.33
N ALA A 56 1.56 22.10 0.76
CA ALA A 56 2.00 23.33 1.41
C ALA A 56 1.30 23.66 2.75
N LYS A 57 0.24 22.94 3.12
CA LYS A 57 -0.51 23.14 4.37
C LYS A 57 0.07 22.37 5.56
N VAL A 58 0.94 21.39 5.34
CA VAL A 58 1.51 20.54 6.39
C VAL A 58 3.02 20.82 6.49
N PRO A 59 3.45 21.69 7.42
CA PRO A 59 4.86 21.95 7.67
C PRO A 59 5.44 20.80 8.50
N TYR A 60 5.77 19.71 7.82
CA TYR A 60 6.47 18.60 8.44
C TYR A 60 7.98 18.84 8.34
N VAL A 61 8.70 18.58 9.42
CA VAL A 61 10.15 18.41 9.42
C VAL A 61 10.44 17.08 10.08
N SER A 62 11.07 16.16 9.35
CA SER A 62 11.40 14.83 9.85
C SER A 62 12.26 14.91 11.12
N LYS A 63 11.82 14.26 12.22
CA LYS A 63 12.61 14.12 13.45
C LYS A 63 13.92 13.34 13.18
N LEU A 64 13.90 12.41 12.23
CA LEU A 64 15.07 11.64 11.77
C LEU A 64 16.06 12.44 10.91
N ALA A 65 15.68 13.60 10.38
CA ALA A 65 16.59 14.47 9.64
C ALA A 65 17.49 15.32 10.56
N GLN A 66 17.18 15.41 11.86
CA GLN A 66 17.96 16.21 12.81
C GLN A 66 19.36 15.61 13.11
N THR A 67 19.59 14.33 12.80
CA THR A 67 20.90 13.67 12.93
C THR A 67 21.74 13.69 11.66
N ALA A 68 21.23 14.25 10.56
CA ALA A 68 22.00 14.51 9.35
C ALA A 68 22.23 16.02 9.24
N GLU A 69 23.28 16.53 9.89
CA GLU A 69 23.78 17.88 9.62
C GLU A 69 23.97 18.04 8.11
N VAL A 70 23.18 18.91 7.48
CA VAL A 70 23.43 19.35 6.11
C VAL A 70 24.58 20.35 6.20
N PRO A 71 25.80 20.05 5.69
CA PRO A 71 26.86 21.04 5.66
C PRO A 71 26.44 22.17 4.70
N PRO A 72 26.70 23.45 5.03
CA PRO A 72 26.28 24.60 4.21
C PRO A 72 27.07 24.77 2.91
N THR A 73 27.91 23.80 2.54
CA THR A 73 28.77 23.85 1.35
C THR A 73 28.39 22.73 0.39
N VAL A 74 27.66 23.09 -0.67
CA VAL A 74 27.32 22.21 -1.78
C VAL A 74 28.59 21.92 -2.57
N SER A 75 29.28 20.83 -2.24
CA SER A 75 30.25 20.25 -3.14
C SER A 75 29.51 19.40 -4.18
N ASP A 76 29.88 19.56 -5.45
CA ASP A 76 29.39 18.75 -6.59
C ASP A 76 29.69 17.24 -6.46
N THR A 77 30.33 16.84 -5.34
CA THR A 77 30.74 15.49 -5.00
C THR A 77 29.80 14.76 -4.03
N SER A 78 28.77 15.45 -3.51
CA SER A 78 27.92 14.89 -2.46
C SER A 78 26.80 14.02 -3.02
N PHE A 79 26.53 12.88 -2.37
CA PHE A 79 25.45 11.93 -2.68
C PHE A 79 24.06 12.49 -2.28
N ILE A 80 23.87 13.80 -2.40
CA ILE A 80 22.61 14.46 -2.03
C ILE A 80 21.58 14.10 -3.11
N PRO A 81 20.37 13.63 -2.74
CA PRO A 81 19.31 13.46 -3.72
C PRO A 81 19.05 14.82 -4.38
N TYR A 82 19.45 14.90 -5.65
CA TYR A 82 19.23 15.98 -6.61
C TYR A 82 18.23 17.07 -6.20
N LYS A 83 18.68 18.33 -6.28
CA LYS A 83 17.93 19.59 -6.08
C LYS A 83 16.61 19.72 -6.87
N GLY A 84 16.29 18.81 -7.80
CA GLY A 84 15.09 18.87 -8.64
C GLY A 84 13.85 18.12 -8.11
N ASP A 85 13.93 17.45 -6.96
CA ASP A 85 12.73 16.98 -6.22
C ASP A 85 12.37 18.06 -5.17
N CYS A 86 12.13 19.31 -5.61
CA CYS A 86 11.93 20.50 -4.78
C CYS A 86 10.72 20.46 -3.81
N GLN A 87 10.03 19.33 -3.67
CA GLN A 87 8.79 19.21 -2.91
C GLN A 87 8.86 18.16 -1.78
N GLY A 88 9.98 17.43 -1.61
CA GLY A 88 10.06 16.34 -0.63
C GLY A 88 11.32 16.35 0.24
N GLN A 89 11.15 15.96 1.50
CA GLN A 89 12.21 15.81 2.50
C GLN A 89 12.61 14.33 2.62
N ILE A 90 13.89 14.06 2.95
CA ILE A 90 14.33 12.70 3.23
C ILE A 90 13.84 12.32 4.64
N VAL A 91 12.98 11.32 4.73
CA VAL A 91 12.48 10.79 6.01
C VAL A 91 13.24 9.56 6.47
N LEU A 92 13.81 8.80 5.52
CA LEU A 92 14.65 7.64 5.82
C LEU A 92 15.80 7.57 4.82
N SER A 93 16.99 7.26 5.33
CA SER A 93 18.20 7.12 4.52
C SER A 93 19.07 6.03 5.12
N THR A 94 19.38 4.98 4.36
CA THR A 94 20.29 3.91 4.84
C THR A 94 21.73 4.39 4.82
N LYS A 95 22.66 3.69 5.48
CA LYS A 95 24.09 4.05 5.40
C LYS A 95 24.61 3.78 3.97
N PRO A 96 25.30 4.73 3.30
CA PRO A 96 25.87 4.48 1.98
C PRO A 96 26.85 3.30 2.02
N LYS A 97 26.69 2.32 1.12
CA LYS A 97 27.64 1.22 0.95
C LYS A 97 28.47 1.44 -0.31
N ILE A 98 29.79 1.40 -0.16
CA ILE A 98 30.74 1.54 -1.27
C ILE A 98 30.85 0.20 -1.99
N LEU A 99 30.68 0.19 -3.31
CA LEU A 99 30.87 -0.99 -4.16
C LEU A 99 32.34 -1.18 -4.54
N PHE A 100 33.01 -0.08 -4.89
CA PHE A 100 34.45 -0.04 -5.23
C PHE A 100 34.97 1.41 -5.18
N CYS A 101 36.31 1.55 -5.08
CA CYS A 101 37.03 2.83 -5.07
C CYS A 101 38.04 3.00 -6.21
N ASP A 102 38.10 2.03 -7.13
CA ASP A 102 38.76 2.12 -8.43
C ASP A 102 38.34 0.87 -9.23
N LEU A 103 37.71 1.06 -10.39
CA LEU A 103 37.32 -0.04 -11.26
C LEU A 103 37.71 0.24 -12.69
N GLN A 104 38.62 -0.59 -13.19
CA GLN A 104 39.05 -0.61 -14.58
C GLN A 104 38.33 -1.73 -15.34
N LEU A 105 37.71 -1.39 -16.47
CA LEU A 105 37.02 -2.33 -17.34
C LEU A 105 37.55 -2.23 -18.77
N LEU A 106 38.09 -3.34 -19.29
CA LEU A 106 38.41 -3.48 -20.71
C LEU A 106 37.12 -3.52 -21.56
N PRO A 107 37.20 -3.19 -22.85
CA PRO A 107 36.08 -3.33 -23.79
C PRO A 107 35.41 -4.71 -23.70
N GLY A 108 34.09 -4.74 -23.58
CA GLY A 108 33.29 -5.97 -23.45
C GLY A 108 33.30 -6.63 -22.07
N LEU A 109 34.16 -6.21 -21.13
CA LEU A 109 34.17 -6.76 -19.78
C LEU A 109 33.08 -6.12 -18.91
N SER A 110 32.54 -6.94 -18.00
CA SER A 110 31.62 -6.48 -16.97
C SER A 110 32.04 -6.96 -15.59
N LYS A 111 31.65 -6.20 -14.57
CA LYS A 111 31.79 -6.57 -13.16
C LYS A 111 30.49 -6.32 -12.43
N SER A 112 30.05 -7.32 -11.66
CA SER A 112 28.80 -7.29 -10.92
C SER A 112 29.05 -7.27 -9.42
N TYR A 113 28.23 -6.54 -8.68
CA TYR A 113 28.24 -6.43 -7.23
C TYR A 113 26.84 -6.70 -6.69
N VAL A 114 26.76 -7.35 -5.54
CA VAL A 114 25.48 -7.61 -4.86
C VAL A 114 25.36 -6.65 -3.69
N TYR A 115 24.31 -5.84 -3.71
CA TYR A 115 23.91 -4.97 -2.61
C TYR A 115 22.76 -5.61 -1.85
N THR A 116 22.93 -5.78 -0.54
CA THR A 116 21.90 -6.28 0.37
C THR A 116 21.64 -5.25 1.47
N GLU A 117 20.38 -4.98 1.74
CA GLU A 117 19.96 -4.06 2.81
C GLU A 117 18.66 -4.51 3.44
N VAL A 118 18.49 -4.22 4.73
CA VAL A 118 17.23 -4.45 5.46
C VAL A 118 16.67 -3.10 5.88
N LEU A 119 15.40 -2.84 5.54
CA LEU A 119 14.72 -1.64 6.03
C LEU A 119 14.31 -1.80 7.49
N PRO A 120 14.42 -0.75 8.32
CA PRO A 120 13.89 -0.74 9.68
C PRO A 120 12.40 -1.10 9.69
N PRO A 121 11.88 -1.81 10.71
CA PRO A 121 10.46 -2.15 10.80
C PRO A 121 9.55 -0.92 10.91
N GLU A 122 10.06 0.20 11.43
CA GLU A 122 9.36 1.49 11.50
C GLU A 122 9.42 2.28 10.18
N ALA A 123 9.99 1.71 9.11
CA ALA A 123 10.10 2.39 7.83
C ALA A 123 8.68 2.71 7.27
N PRO A 124 8.42 3.96 6.84
CA PRO A 124 7.13 4.32 6.26
C PRO A 124 6.86 3.50 4.98
N PRO A 125 5.60 3.17 4.67
CA PRO A 125 5.29 2.51 3.40
C PRO A 125 5.44 3.46 2.22
N SER A 126 5.52 2.91 1.02
CA SER A 126 5.33 3.66 -0.21
C SER A 126 3.86 4.00 -0.38
N TYR A 127 3.55 5.30 -0.40
CA TYR A 127 2.18 5.80 -0.37
C TYR A 127 2.06 7.07 -1.23
N ARG A 128 0.91 7.24 -1.89
CA ARG A 128 0.60 8.43 -2.67
C ARG A 128 -0.83 8.88 -2.35
N GLY A 129 -0.97 9.64 -1.27
CA GLY A 129 -2.22 10.24 -0.84
C GLY A 129 -2.43 11.66 -1.36
N LYS A 130 -3.44 12.34 -0.82
CA LYS A 130 -3.73 13.75 -1.09
C LYS A 130 -2.88 14.68 -0.23
N LEU A 131 -2.66 14.33 1.04
CA LEU A 131 -1.90 15.17 1.97
C LEU A 131 -0.40 14.89 1.90
N VAL A 132 -0.05 13.61 1.78
CA VAL A 132 1.34 13.14 1.89
C VAL A 132 1.65 12.06 0.85
N LYS A 133 2.90 12.05 0.37
CA LYS A 133 3.43 11.01 -0.51
C LYS A 133 4.80 10.55 0.00
N TYR A 134 4.94 9.24 0.18
CA TYR A 134 6.19 8.55 0.48
C TYR A 134 6.68 7.79 -0.75
N SER A 135 7.92 8.02 -1.16
CA SER A 135 8.54 7.38 -2.33
C SER A 135 9.91 6.84 -1.99
N TYR A 136 10.14 5.54 -2.26
CA TYR A 136 11.45 4.91 -2.09
C TYR A 136 12.22 4.84 -3.40
N LYS A 137 13.53 5.11 -3.32
CA LYS A 137 14.46 4.96 -4.43
C LYS A 137 15.77 4.37 -3.93
N ILE A 138 16.26 3.31 -4.58
CA ILE A 138 17.65 2.87 -4.46
C ILE A 138 18.46 3.75 -5.40
N THR A 139 19.39 4.51 -4.86
CA THR A 139 20.26 5.39 -5.63
C THR A 139 21.65 4.74 -5.71
N ILE A 140 22.14 4.54 -6.93
CA ILE A 140 23.50 4.11 -7.23
C ILE A 140 24.22 5.32 -7.82
N GLY A 141 25.17 5.88 -7.08
CA GLY A 141 26.03 6.95 -7.57
C GLY A 141 27.34 6.38 -8.04
N THR A 142 27.82 6.87 -9.17
CA THR A 142 29.13 6.52 -9.72
C THR A 142 29.77 7.74 -10.35
N GLN A 143 31.09 7.73 -10.39
CA GLN A 143 31.86 8.77 -11.02
C GLN A 143 32.91 8.15 -11.94
N ARG A 144 32.88 8.54 -13.22
CA ARG A 144 34.01 8.31 -14.13
C ARG A 144 35.10 9.33 -13.82
N VAL A 145 36.37 8.93 -13.93
CA VAL A 145 37.49 9.85 -13.69
C VAL A 145 37.33 11.10 -14.57
N ASN A 146 37.54 12.28 -14.00
CA ASN A 146 37.37 13.59 -14.65
C ASN A 146 35.96 13.88 -15.21
N SER A 147 34.93 13.19 -14.71
CA SER A 147 33.53 13.40 -15.11
C SER A 147 32.65 13.74 -13.89
N PRO A 148 31.50 14.41 -14.10
CA PRO A 148 30.53 14.63 -13.03
C PRO A 148 29.90 13.31 -12.55
N ILE A 149 29.38 13.32 -11.33
CA ILE A 149 28.67 12.17 -10.76
C ILE A 149 27.41 11.89 -11.57
N LYS A 150 27.16 10.60 -11.81
CA LYS A 150 25.95 10.08 -12.43
C LYS A 150 25.20 9.22 -11.42
N LEU A 151 23.88 9.38 -11.35
CA LEU A 151 23.02 8.65 -10.41
C LEU A 151 22.02 7.78 -11.17
N LEU A 152 22.05 6.47 -10.96
CA LEU A 152 20.99 5.55 -11.36
C LEU A 152 20.00 5.41 -10.20
N ARG A 153 18.71 5.65 -10.44
CA ARG A 153 17.66 5.57 -9.43
C ARG A 153 16.69 4.44 -9.77
N VAL A 154 16.60 3.46 -8.89
CA VAL A 154 15.69 2.32 -9.00
C VAL A 154 14.51 2.55 -8.06
N PRO A 155 13.28 2.71 -8.56
CA PRO A 155 12.10 2.83 -7.71
C PRO A 155 11.86 1.53 -6.95
N LEU A 156 11.43 1.68 -5.70
CA LEU A 156 11.12 0.59 -4.79
C LEU A 156 9.73 0.87 -4.18
N ARG A 157 8.88 -0.16 -4.07
CA ARG A 157 7.61 -0.09 -3.34
C ARG A 157 7.77 -0.84 -2.02
N VAL A 158 7.53 -0.14 -0.92
CA VAL A 158 7.56 -0.68 0.44
C VAL A 158 6.12 -0.83 0.92
N LEU A 159 5.73 -2.00 1.39
CA LEU A 159 4.40 -2.26 1.94
C LEU A 159 4.41 -2.16 3.47
N ALA A 160 3.36 -1.60 4.05
CA ALA A 160 3.19 -1.61 5.50
C ALA A 160 2.42 -2.86 5.93
N ILE A 161 2.84 -3.42 7.05
CA ILE A 161 2.06 -4.36 7.84
C ILE A 161 1.88 -3.71 9.21
N SER A 162 0.69 -3.21 9.50
CA SER A 162 0.38 -2.52 10.74
C SER A 162 -0.77 -3.19 11.48
N GLY A 163 -0.79 -3.03 12.80
CA GLY A 163 -1.87 -3.56 13.65
C GLY A 163 -1.84 -5.08 13.81
N LEU A 164 -0.68 -5.72 13.63
CA LEU A 164 -0.51 -7.11 14.03
C LEU A 164 -0.73 -7.18 15.55
N PRO A 165 -1.77 -7.87 16.03
CA PRO A 165 -1.90 -8.06 17.46
C PRO A 165 -0.74 -8.95 17.92
N ASP A 166 -0.26 -8.74 19.15
CA ASP A 166 0.63 -9.66 19.87
C ASP A 166 -0.11 -10.98 20.14
N TYR A 167 -0.46 -11.70 19.08
CA TYR A 167 -1.05 -13.02 19.18
C TYR A 167 0.12 -13.99 19.30
N ASN A 168 0.18 -14.66 20.45
CA ASN A 168 0.91 -15.91 20.61
C ASN A 168 0.71 -16.75 19.34
N LEU A 169 1.81 -17.27 18.78
CA LEU A 169 1.79 -18.31 17.77
C LEU A 169 0.82 -19.39 18.26
N CYS A 170 -0.40 -19.38 17.74
CA CYS A 170 -1.32 -20.49 17.94
C CYS A 170 -0.66 -21.64 17.18
N GLU A 171 -0.16 -22.63 17.91
CA GLU A 171 0.37 -23.89 17.36
C GLU A 171 -0.68 -24.68 16.55
N ASP A 172 -1.93 -24.20 16.50
CA ASP A 172 -2.98 -24.68 15.62
C ASP A 172 -2.84 -24.10 14.20
N SER A 173 -1.67 -24.28 13.59
CA SER A 173 -1.48 -24.08 12.16
C SER A 173 -1.95 -25.32 11.39
N GLU A 174 -3.23 -25.68 11.53
CA GLU A 174 -3.86 -26.46 10.47
C GLU A 174 -3.99 -25.52 9.26
N ASP A 175 -3.45 -25.94 8.12
CA ASP A 175 -3.49 -25.18 6.87
C ASP A 175 -4.93 -24.74 6.56
N LEU A 176 -5.27 -23.49 6.89
CA LEU A 176 -6.56 -22.87 6.58
C LEU A 176 -6.73 -22.57 5.08
N SER A 177 -5.81 -23.07 4.24
CA SER A 177 -5.95 -23.00 2.79
C SER A 177 -7.11 -23.90 2.38
N PRO A 178 -8.02 -23.45 1.51
CA PRO A 178 -9.11 -24.30 1.03
C PRO A 178 -8.48 -25.46 0.26
N SER A 179 -8.41 -26.62 0.90
CA SER A 179 -7.84 -27.83 0.31
C SER A 179 -8.78 -28.28 -0.80
N ASN A 180 -8.42 -27.98 -2.05
CA ASN A 180 -9.19 -28.46 -3.19
C ASN A 180 -8.93 -29.96 -3.33
N PRO A 181 -9.95 -30.83 -3.13
CA PRO A 181 -9.75 -32.28 -3.14
C PRO A 181 -9.38 -32.85 -4.52
N PHE A 182 -9.37 -32.02 -5.57
CA PHE A 182 -9.02 -32.40 -6.94
C PHE A 182 -7.65 -31.93 -7.41
N LEU A 183 -6.89 -31.18 -6.59
CA LEU A 183 -5.55 -30.73 -6.93
C LEU A 183 -4.52 -31.48 -6.08
N GLU A 184 -3.57 -32.14 -6.73
CA GLU A 184 -2.38 -32.66 -6.04
C GLU A 184 -1.61 -31.48 -5.44
N ASN A 185 -1.30 -31.54 -4.14
CA ASN A 185 -0.48 -30.56 -3.46
C ASN A 185 0.92 -30.53 -4.09
N GLN A 186 1.13 -29.67 -5.08
CA GLN A 186 2.46 -29.28 -5.50
C GLN A 186 3.02 -28.35 -4.42
N ASN A 187 3.63 -28.95 -3.39
CA ASN A 187 4.43 -28.24 -2.39
C ASN A 187 5.65 -27.59 -3.07
N LYS A 188 5.42 -26.47 -3.75
CA LYS A 188 6.39 -25.38 -3.80
C LYS A 188 5.94 -24.40 -2.73
N GLU A 189 6.16 -24.76 -1.47
CA GLU A 189 6.10 -23.77 -0.39
C GLU A 189 7.09 -22.67 -0.76
N GLN A 190 6.56 -21.56 -1.25
CA GLN A 190 7.32 -20.33 -1.27
C GLN A 190 7.58 -20.03 0.20
N GLU A 191 8.83 -20.12 0.67
CA GLU A 191 9.20 -19.77 2.04
C GLU A 191 8.83 -18.30 2.27
N LEU A 192 7.63 -18.08 2.80
CA LEU A 192 7.14 -16.75 3.15
C LEU A 192 7.83 -16.30 4.42
N GLY A 193 8.27 -15.03 4.45
CA GLY A 193 8.76 -14.44 5.68
C GLY A 193 7.72 -14.53 6.82
N PRO A 194 8.13 -14.56 8.09
CA PRO A 194 7.21 -14.70 9.24
C PRO A 194 6.06 -13.69 9.24
N ALA A 195 6.32 -12.45 8.79
CA ALA A 195 5.31 -11.41 8.70
C ALA A 195 4.21 -11.73 7.67
N LEU A 196 4.58 -12.29 6.52
CA LEU A 196 3.65 -12.70 5.48
C LEU A 196 2.83 -13.93 5.87
N GLN A 197 3.44 -14.90 6.57
CA GLN A 197 2.72 -16.03 7.15
C GLN A 197 1.65 -15.56 8.16
N LEU A 198 1.99 -14.60 9.01
CA LEU A 198 1.05 -14.04 9.98
C LEU A 198 -0.13 -13.32 9.29
N VAL A 199 0.16 -12.47 8.29
CA VAL A 199 -0.89 -11.86 7.44
C VAL A 199 -1.73 -12.94 6.79
N GLN A 200 -1.11 -14.04 6.34
CA GLN A 200 -1.83 -15.13 5.71
C GLN A 200 -2.84 -15.77 6.66
N ASN A 201 -2.44 -16.04 7.91
CA ASN A 201 -3.28 -16.63 8.93
C ASN A 201 -4.41 -15.71 9.37
N ILE A 202 -4.11 -14.43 9.63
CA ILE A 202 -5.12 -13.45 10.08
C ILE A 202 -6.23 -13.30 9.04
N THR A 203 -5.87 -13.18 7.76
CA THR A 203 -6.87 -13.03 6.70
C THR A 203 -7.41 -14.37 6.18
N ALA A 204 -6.99 -15.52 6.68
CA ALA A 204 -7.67 -16.79 6.36
C ALA A 204 -8.90 -17.02 7.25
N ARG A 205 -8.85 -16.47 8.47
CA ARG A 205 -9.91 -16.62 9.48
C ARG A 205 -11.21 -15.95 9.01
N ARG A 206 -12.29 -16.73 9.00
CA ARG A 206 -13.66 -16.23 8.78
C ARG A 206 -14.38 -16.15 10.11
N SER A 207 -14.80 -14.96 10.50
CA SER A 207 -15.52 -14.68 11.75
C SER A 207 -16.73 -13.81 11.43
N PRO A 208 -17.92 -14.41 11.22
CA PRO A 208 -19.11 -13.65 10.89
C PRO A 208 -19.54 -12.76 12.07
N ASN A 209 -19.56 -11.45 11.83
CA ASN A 209 -19.98 -10.45 12.79
C ASN A 209 -21.33 -9.88 12.40
N PHE A 210 -22.24 -9.79 13.36
CA PHE A 210 -23.59 -9.33 13.15
C PHE A 210 -23.83 -7.97 13.81
N TYR A 211 -24.33 -7.02 13.06
CA TYR A 211 -24.62 -5.66 13.49
C TYR A 211 -26.10 -5.38 13.32
N ASN A 212 -26.77 -4.97 14.40
CA ASN A 212 -28.16 -4.54 14.35
C ASN A 212 -28.19 -3.04 14.06
N ILE A 213 -28.81 -2.66 12.95
CA ILE A 213 -28.89 -1.28 12.48
C ILE A 213 -30.26 -0.75 12.87
N THR A 214 -30.27 0.28 13.69
CA THR A 214 -31.48 0.89 14.26
C THR A 214 -31.44 2.40 14.08
N ASN A 215 -32.61 2.99 13.86
CA ASN A 215 -32.83 4.43 13.92
C ASN A 215 -33.81 4.74 15.08
N THR A 216 -34.04 6.03 15.36
CA THR A 216 -35.04 6.57 16.29
C THR A 216 -36.44 5.95 16.12
N ARG A 217 -36.79 5.54 14.90
CA ARG A 217 -38.08 4.92 14.54
C ARG A 217 -38.11 3.39 14.64
N GLY A 218 -36.99 2.76 15.00
CA GLY A 218 -36.89 1.32 15.20
C GLY A 218 -35.81 0.64 14.35
N LYS A 219 -35.98 -0.66 14.10
CA LYS A 219 -34.99 -1.49 13.42
C LYS A 219 -35.06 -1.34 11.91
N VAL A 220 -33.93 -0.99 11.29
CA VAL A 220 -33.78 -0.79 9.84
C VAL A 220 -33.29 -2.06 9.16
N GLY A 221 -32.34 -2.78 9.76
CA GLY A 221 -31.70 -3.94 9.15
C GLY A 221 -30.78 -4.67 10.11
N ARG A 222 -30.37 -5.88 9.74
CA ARG A 222 -29.24 -6.57 10.35
C ARG A 222 -28.18 -6.80 9.29
N PHE A 223 -26.96 -6.36 9.54
CA PHE A 223 -25.83 -6.59 8.65
C PHE A 223 -24.94 -7.70 9.19
N CYS A 224 -24.53 -8.62 8.33
CA CYS A 224 -23.56 -9.67 8.62
C CYS A 224 -22.32 -9.45 7.77
N LEU A 225 -21.17 -9.24 8.41
CA LEU A 225 -19.87 -9.17 7.76
C LEU A 225 -19.09 -10.46 8.04
N PHE A 226 -18.70 -11.21 7.01
CA PHE A 226 -18.11 -12.54 7.20
C PHE A 226 -16.65 -12.53 7.69
N LYS A 227 -15.98 -11.38 7.62
CA LYS A 227 -14.55 -11.21 7.89
C LYS A 227 -14.25 -9.76 8.27
N GLN A 228 -13.28 -9.50 9.13
CA GLN A 228 -12.88 -8.12 9.48
C GLN A 228 -11.50 -7.73 8.93
N ALA A 229 -10.69 -8.72 8.53
CA ALA A 229 -9.32 -8.55 8.06
C ALA A 229 -9.19 -9.05 6.62
N TYR A 230 -8.95 -8.16 5.68
CA TYR A 230 -8.89 -8.47 4.25
C TYR A 230 -7.50 -8.25 3.68
N ARG A 231 -7.19 -8.88 2.55
CA ARG A 231 -6.00 -8.54 1.73
C ARG A 231 -6.41 -7.62 0.59
N LEU A 232 -5.45 -6.83 0.10
CA LEU A 232 -5.60 -6.17 -1.20
C LEU A 232 -5.96 -7.19 -2.28
N GLY A 233 -6.94 -6.86 -3.13
CA GLY A 233 -7.45 -7.74 -4.18
C GLY A 233 -8.56 -8.71 -3.74
N GLU A 234 -8.86 -8.81 -2.45
CA GLU A 234 -10.03 -9.55 -1.98
C GLU A 234 -11.32 -8.74 -2.14
N ASP A 235 -12.43 -9.46 -2.10
CA ASP A 235 -13.78 -8.90 -2.08
C ASP A 235 -14.33 -8.88 -0.65
N ILE A 236 -14.84 -7.72 -0.22
CA ILE A 236 -15.58 -7.57 1.03
C ILE A 236 -17.01 -8.04 0.78
N VAL A 237 -17.33 -9.21 1.31
CA VAL A 237 -18.66 -9.82 1.21
C VAL A 237 -19.41 -9.70 2.54
N GLY A 238 -20.67 -9.31 2.46
CA GLY A 238 -21.59 -9.26 3.61
C GLY A 238 -23.04 -9.40 3.18
N THR A 239 -23.94 -9.62 4.13
CA THR A 239 -25.38 -9.75 3.85
C THR A 239 -26.20 -8.83 4.73
N PHE A 240 -27.24 -8.24 4.14
CA PHE A 240 -28.28 -7.51 4.86
C PHE A 240 -29.50 -8.40 5.01
N ASP A 241 -30.11 -8.36 6.19
CA ASP A 241 -31.36 -9.02 6.52
C ASP A 241 -32.37 -7.97 7.00
N PHE A 242 -33.43 -7.82 6.22
CA PHE A 242 -34.53 -6.90 6.44
C PHE A 242 -35.80 -7.59 6.96
N THR A 243 -35.82 -8.92 7.12
CA THR A 243 -37.03 -9.72 7.42
C THR A 243 -37.77 -9.33 8.70
N LYS A 244 -37.05 -8.87 9.73
CA LYS A 244 -37.61 -8.48 11.04
C LYS A 244 -37.38 -6.99 11.33
N CYS A 245 -37.60 -6.14 10.34
CA CYS A 245 -37.36 -4.70 10.44
C CYS A 245 -38.68 -3.93 10.50
N THR A 246 -38.71 -2.90 11.35
CA THR A 246 -39.88 -2.03 11.53
C THR A 246 -39.82 -0.81 10.63
N VAL A 247 -38.61 -0.38 10.27
CA VAL A 247 -38.36 0.76 9.40
C VAL A 247 -37.96 0.22 8.02
N PRO A 248 -38.68 0.55 6.94
CA PRO A 248 -38.32 0.09 5.60
C PRO A 248 -37.04 0.78 5.12
N CYS A 249 -36.08 -0.02 4.67
CA CYS A 249 -34.91 0.48 3.95
C CYS A 249 -35.25 0.61 2.46
N ILE A 250 -35.16 1.81 1.91
CA ILE A 250 -35.52 2.09 0.51
C ILE A 250 -34.28 1.90 -0.36
N GLN A 251 -33.16 2.47 0.08
CA GLN A 251 -31.90 2.43 -0.63
C GLN A 251 -30.76 2.27 0.37
N LEU A 252 -29.75 1.53 -0.05
CA LEU A 252 -28.49 1.38 0.64
C LEU A 252 -27.34 1.71 -0.31
N THR A 253 -26.39 2.47 0.20
CA THR A 253 -25.08 2.68 -0.41
C THR A 253 -24.01 2.25 0.57
N VAL A 254 -23.05 1.45 0.13
CA VAL A 254 -21.86 1.11 0.91
C VAL A 254 -20.63 1.51 0.12
N THR A 255 -19.73 2.26 0.74
CA THR A 255 -18.47 2.69 0.12
C THR A 255 -17.28 2.25 0.94
N LEU A 256 -16.28 1.67 0.29
CA LEU A 256 -14.98 1.45 0.90
C LEU A 256 -14.20 2.77 0.89
N GLN A 257 -13.92 3.28 2.08
CA GLN A 257 -13.25 4.56 2.27
C GLN A 257 -11.94 4.39 3.03
N CYS A 258 -11.01 5.27 2.72
CA CYS A 258 -9.74 5.41 3.38
C CYS A 258 -9.64 6.82 3.97
N GLU A 259 -9.21 6.93 5.22
CA GLU A 259 -9.07 8.20 5.91
C GLU A 259 -7.59 8.49 6.17
N GLU A 260 -7.12 9.62 5.65
CA GLU A 260 -5.82 10.20 5.96
C GLU A 260 -5.98 11.12 7.18
N HIS A 261 -5.34 10.76 8.29
CA HIS A 261 -5.29 11.54 9.52
C HIS A 261 -3.88 12.10 9.70
N ILE A 262 -3.73 13.42 9.76
CA ILE A 262 -2.44 14.04 10.09
C ILE A 262 -2.26 14.05 11.61
N ALA A 263 -1.06 13.73 12.07
CA ALA A 263 -0.73 13.78 13.50
C ALA A 263 -0.93 15.22 14.02
N SER A 264 -1.58 15.35 15.18
CA SER A 264 -2.01 16.64 15.73
C SER A 264 -0.88 17.64 15.96
N GLU A 265 0.38 17.18 16.06
CA GLU A 265 1.58 18.03 16.17
C GLU A 265 1.84 18.88 14.92
N TYR A 266 1.38 18.42 13.74
CA TYR A 266 1.62 19.04 12.45
C TYR A 266 0.38 19.71 11.85
N ASP A 267 -0.71 19.74 12.63
CA ASP A 267 -1.98 20.31 12.24
C ASP A 267 -2.18 21.69 12.86
N ILE A 268 -1.96 22.72 12.04
CA ILE A 268 -2.00 24.11 12.48
C ILE A 268 -3.44 24.68 12.51
N ASN A 269 -4.40 24.06 11.79
CA ASN A 269 -5.68 24.71 11.49
C ASN A 269 -6.97 23.91 11.77
N LYS A 270 -6.88 22.69 12.32
CA LYS A 270 -7.94 21.74 12.77
C LYS A 270 -7.73 20.40 12.07
N PRO A 271 -8.09 19.26 12.71
CA PRO A 271 -7.81 17.93 12.17
C PRO A 271 -8.44 17.77 10.79
N GLU A 272 -7.63 17.96 9.76
CA GLU A 272 -8.01 17.82 8.36
C GLU A 272 -7.97 16.33 8.04
N VAL A 273 -9.08 15.64 8.32
CA VAL A 273 -9.28 14.26 7.90
C VAL A 273 -9.66 14.27 6.44
N VAL A 274 -8.80 13.71 5.59
CA VAL A 274 -9.09 13.58 4.16
C VAL A 274 -9.59 12.18 3.86
N VAL A 275 -10.81 12.11 3.34
CA VAL A 275 -11.45 10.84 2.96
C VAL A 275 -11.28 10.58 1.46
N LEU A 276 -10.87 9.37 1.13
CA LEU A 276 -10.73 8.83 -0.22
C LEU A 276 -11.67 7.64 -0.40
N SER A 277 -12.52 7.67 -1.41
CA SER A 277 -13.44 6.58 -1.73
C SER A 277 -12.88 5.71 -2.86
N PHE A 278 -12.97 4.39 -2.71
CA PHE A 278 -12.43 3.41 -3.67
C PHE A 278 -13.52 2.67 -4.42
N SER A 279 -14.18 1.71 -3.77
CA SER A 279 -15.29 0.93 -4.34
C SER A 279 -16.61 1.32 -3.72
N LYS A 280 -17.69 1.22 -4.50
CA LYS A 280 -19.05 1.61 -4.11
C LYS A 280 -20.03 0.53 -4.56
N HIS A 281 -20.86 0.08 -3.63
CA HIS A 281 -22.02 -0.78 -3.86
C HIS A 281 -23.27 0.05 -3.60
N HIS A 282 -24.24 0.00 -4.50
CA HIS A 282 -25.50 0.73 -4.40
C HIS A 282 -26.65 -0.20 -4.77
N GLU A 283 -27.67 -0.22 -3.93
CA GLU A 283 -28.81 -1.10 -4.10
C GLU A 283 -30.10 -0.43 -3.62
N VAL A 284 -31.15 -0.54 -4.43
CA VAL A 284 -32.51 -0.14 -4.05
C VAL A 284 -33.16 -1.38 -3.42
N CYS A 285 -33.36 -1.34 -2.11
CA CYS A 285 -33.71 -2.49 -1.28
C CYS A 285 -35.15 -2.47 -0.75
N LEU A 286 -35.99 -1.58 -1.30
CA LEU A 286 -37.40 -1.52 -0.95
C LEU A 286 -38.08 -2.89 -1.16
N HIS A 287 -38.78 -3.38 -0.13
CA HIS A 287 -39.43 -4.71 -0.07
C HIS A 287 -38.52 -5.93 -0.24
N MET A 288 -37.19 -5.76 -0.28
CA MET A 288 -36.27 -6.90 -0.26
C MET A 288 -36.17 -7.46 1.15
N THR A 289 -36.11 -8.79 1.26
CA THR A 289 -35.85 -9.48 2.53
C THR A 289 -34.36 -9.56 2.84
N HIS A 290 -33.54 -9.70 1.81
CA HIS A 290 -32.09 -9.80 1.89
C HIS A 290 -31.42 -9.05 0.75
N CYS A 291 -30.22 -8.53 1.02
CA CYS A 291 -29.34 -7.90 0.03
C CYS A 291 -27.91 -8.42 0.23
N LEU A 292 -27.17 -8.60 -0.86
CA LEU A 292 -25.78 -9.02 -0.83
C LEU A 292 -24.87 -7.82 -1.07
N LEU A 293 -23.91 -7.63 -0.17
CA LEU A 293 -22.82 -6.69 -0.37
C LEU A 293 -21.64 -7.43 -1.01
N ASN A 294 -21.13 -6.88 -2.11
CA ASN A 294 -19.83 -7.23 -2.65
C ASN A 294 -19.03 -5.96 -3.00
N LEU A 295 -17.92 -5.73 -2.31
CA LEU A 295 -17.05 -4.57 -2.51
C LEU A 295 -15.62 -5.01 -2.80
N PRO A 296 -15.12 -4.87 -4.04
CA PRO A 296 -13.75 -5.25 -4.37
C PRO A 296 -12.74 -4.29 -3.75
N ILE A 297 -11.66 -4.83 -3.18
CA ILE A 297 -10.53 -4.06 -2.65
C ILE A 297 -9.47 -3.93 -3.75
N PRO A 298 -9.12 -2.70 -4.20
CA PRO A 298 -8.16 -2.54 -5.28
C PRO A 298 -6.74 -2.97 -4.92
N MET A 299 -6.07 -3.72 -5.81
CA MET A 299 -4.67 -4.16 -5.63
C MET A 299 -3.65 -3.02 -5.52
N HIS A 300 -3.96 -1.86 -6.11
CA HIS A 300 -3.06 -0.70 -6.11
C HIS A 300 -3.15 0.14 -4.83
N ALA A 301 -4.18 -0.09 -4.00
CA ALA A 301 -4.39 0.62 -2.76
C ALA A 301 -3.26 0.31 -1.74
N THR A 302 -3.16 1.14 -0.71
CA THR A 302 -2.16 0.97 0.35
C THR A 302 -2.85 0.48 1.62
N PRO A 303 -2.35 -0.59 2.28
CA PRO A 303 -2.87 -1.06 3.56
C PRO A 303 -2.88 0.04 4.63
N ALA A 304 -3.59 -0.19 5.73
CA ALA A 304 -3.55 0.73 6.88
C ALA A 304 -2.10 0.84 7.40
N PHE A 305 -1.69 2.04 7.80
CA PHE A 305 -0.38 2.27 8.39
C PHE A 305 -0.37 3.49 9.31
N VAL A 306 0.66 3.56 10.15
CA VAL A 306 0.91 4.69 11.05
C VAL A 306 2.35 5.13 10.86
N THR A 307 2.57 6.44 10.72
CA THR A 307 3.88 7.08 10.79
C THR A 307 3.81 8.28 11.72
N ASP A 308 4.96 8.88 12.06
CA ASP A 308 5.04 10.11 12.88
C ASP A 308 4.22 11.28 12.32
N LEU A 309 3.98 11.29 11.01
CA LEU A 309 3.28 12.36 10.31
C LEU A 309 1.80 12.04 10.06
N MET A 310 1.47 10.79 9.71
CA MET A 310 0.10 10.46 9.35
C MET A 310 -0.29 9.04 9.73
N GLU A 311 -1.59 8.86 9.94
CA GLU A 311 -2.24 7.58 10.10
C GLU A 311 -3.25 7.37 8.97
N LEU A 312 -3.21 6.20 8.34
CA LEU A 312 -4.13 5.79 7.28
C LEU A 312 -5.06 4.70 7.79
N LYS A 313 -6.37 4.98 7.85
CA LYS A 313 -7.41 4.03 8.29
C LYS A 313 -8.32 3.62 7.15
N TRP A 314 -8.92 2.44 7.28
CA TRP A 314 -9.93 1.93 6.34
C TRP A 314 -11.26 1.72 7.05
N LYS A 315 -12.34 2.10 6.39
CA LYS A 315 -13.71 1.92 6.88
C LYS A 315 -14.68 1.62 5.75
N LEU A 316 -15.74 0.92 6.08
CA LEU A 316 -16.95 0.82 5.28
C LEU A 316 -17.91 1.92 5.73
N HIS A 317 -18.25 2.81 4.80
CA HIS A 317 -19.18 3.90 5.01
C HIS A 317 -20.53 3.54 4.39
N PHE A 318 -21.52 3.36 5.24
CA PHE A 318 -22.88 2.99 4.87
C PHE A 318 -23.78 4.23 4.91
N GLU A 319 -24.53 4.45 3.84
CA GLU A 319 -25.59 5.45 3.76
C GLU A 319 -26.90 4.72 3.50
N PHE A 320 -27.87 4.90 4.38
CA PHE A 320 -29.20 4.32 4.24
C PHE A 320 -30.20 5.44 3.96
N VAL A 321 -31.13 5.17 3.05
CA VAL A 321 -32.35 5.96 2.87
C VAL A 321 -33.50 5.12 3.42
N THR A 322 -34.13 5.63 4.47
CA THR A 322 -35.17 4.91 5.23
C THR A 322 -36.52 5.59 5.09
N GLY A 323 -37.59 4.81 4.94
CA GLY A 323 -38.96 5.32 4.87
C GLY A 323 -39.61 5.39 6.24
N HIS A 324 -40.77 6.04 6.32
CA HIS A 324 -41.61 5.97 7.52
C HIS A 324 -42.19 4.55 7.69
N PRO A 325 -42.20 3.98 8.91
CA PRO A 325 -42.87 2.70 9.19
C PRO A 325 -44.30 2.69 8.64
N GLY A 326 -44.67 1.64 7.90
CA GLY A 326 -46.00 1.49 7.29
C GLY A 326 -46.27 2.35 6.03
N ALA A 327 -45.40 3.30 5.69
CA ALA A 327 -45.64 4.18 4.53
C ALA A 327 -45.41 3.50 3.17
N THR A 328 -44.75 2.35 3.17
CA THR A 328 -44.47 1.56 1.97
C THR A 328 -45.22 0.23 1.98
N ASP A 329 -46.21 0.04 2.84
CA ASP A 329 -46.94 -1.21 2.91
C ASP A 329 -47.70 -1.45 1.59
N ILE A 330 -47.63 -2.68 1.10
CA ILE A 330 -48.31 -3.07 -0.15
C ILE A 330 -49.80 -3.24 0.17
N VAL A 331 -50.56 -2.17 -0.03
CA VAL A 331 -52.03 -2.20 0.03
C VAL A 331 -52.56 -2.50 -1.37
N LEU A 332 -53.19 -3.66 -1.53
CA LEU A 332 -53.82 -4.05 -2.79
C LEU A 332 -55.24 -3.48 -2.84
N THR A 333 -55.46 -2.48 -3.69
CA THR A 333 -56.80 -2.02 -4.07
C THR A 333 -57.10 -2.51 -5.48
N GLU A 334 -58.15 -3.32 -5.64
CA GLU A 334 -58.64 -3.77 -6.97
C GLU A 334 -57.55 -4.44 -7.84
N ASP A 335 -56.84 -5.43 -7.29
CA ASP A 335 -55.84 -6.29 -7.96
C ASP A 335 -54.57 -5.61 -8.51
N PHE A 336 -54.42 -4.28 -8.36
CA PHE A 336 -53.21 -3.56 -8.75
C PHE A 336 -52.60 -2.81 -7.56
N TRP A 337 -51.28 -2.96 -7.37
CA TRP A 337 -50.53 -2.11 -6.44
C TRP A 337 -50.06 -0.85 -7.16
N GLN A 338 -50.31 0.32 -6.57
CA GLN A 338 -49.79 1.59 -7.05
C GLN A 338 -48.74 2.12 -6.06
N ALA A 339 -47.56 2.44 -6.58
CA ALA A 339 -46.51 3.06 -5.77
C ALA A 339 -46.95 4.45 -5.29
N PRO A 340 -46.59 4.86 -4.06
CA PRO A 340 -46.86 6.21 -3.57
C PRO A 340 -46.16 7.27 -4.46
N GLU A 341 -46.86 8.37 -4.78
CA GLU A 341 -46.25 9.49 -5.53
C GLU A 341 -45.17 10.21 -4.71
N PHE A 342 -45.31 10.22 -3.38
CA PHE A 342 -44.37 10.83 -2.45
C PHE A 342 -44.10 9.89 -1.29
N LEU A 343 -42.84 9.79 -0.89
CA LEU A 343 -42.42 9.00 0.26
C LEU A 343 -41.62 9.87 1.22
N ASN A 344 -42.00 9.85 2.50
CA ASN A 344 -41.25 10.55 3.54
C ASN A 344 -39.98 9.75 3.88
N ILE A 345 -38.82 10.30 3.55
CA ILE A 345 -37.53 9.64 3.68
C ILE A 345 -36.63 10.32 4.72
N GLU A 346 -35.77 9.52 5.35
CA GLU A 346 -34.72 9.99 6.25
C GLU A 346 -33.42 9.28 5.89
N THR A 347 -32.31 10.01 5.90
CA THR A 347 -30.99 9.44 5.66
C THR A 347 -30.28 9.17 6.99
N MET A 348 -29.56 8.05 7.06
CA MET A 348 -28.68 7.74 8.18
C MET A 348 -27.35 7.19 7.69
N ILE A 349 -26.31 7.44 8.47
CA ILE A 349 -24.95 7.03 8.16
C ILE A 349 -24.47 6.09 9.26
N TRP A 350 -23.72 5.07 8.86
CA TRP A 350 -23.00 4.20 9.77
C TRP A 350 -21.60 3.92 9.22
N ASP A 351 -20.58 3.99 10.07
CA ASP A 351 -19.20 3.68 9.70
C ASP A 351 -18.74 2.43 10.45
N LEU A 352 -18.12 1.49 9.73
CA LEU A 352 -17.54 0.28 10.30
C LEU A 352 -16.06 0.18 9.92
N PRO A 353 -15.11 0.24 10.87
CA PRO A 353 -13.70 0.05 10.57
C PRO A 353 -13.43 -1.37 10.05
N VAL A 354 -12.51 -1.49 9.09
CA VAL A 354 -12.03 -2.76 8.55
C VAL A 354 -10.51 -2.75 8.45
N GLN A 355 -9.89 -3.91 8.63
CA GLN A 355 -8.45 -4.06 8.49
C GLN A 355 -8.13 -4.55 7.08
N ILE A 356 -7.20 -3.87 6.40
CA ILE A 356 -6.72 -4.26 5.07
C ILE A 356 -5.21 -4.43 5.15
N TYR A 357 -4.75 -5.59 4.71
CA TYR A 357 -3.37 -6.04 4.72
C TYR A 357 -2.82 -6.16 3.29
N PRO A 358 -1.49 -6.10 3.11
CA PRO A 358 -0.89 -6.29 1.80
C PRO A 358 -1.23 -7.67 1.23
N ALA A 359 -1.34 -7.75 -0.10
CA ALA A 359 -1.33 -9.02 -0.80
C ALA A 359 0.06 -9.67 -0.69
N LEU A 360 0.10 -10.99 -0.78
CA LEU A 360 1.35 -11.72 -0.93
C LEU A 360 2.03 -11.24 -2.22
N PRO A 361 3.29 -10.79 -2.15
CA PRO A 361 4.03 -10.44 -3.35
C PRO A 361 4.20 -11.72 -4.17
N THR A 362 3.42 -11.88 -5.23
CA THR A 362 3.68 -12.89 -6.23
C THR A 362 4.95 -12.45 -6.97
N PRO A 363 6.02 -13.27 -6.97
CA PRO A 363 7.16 -12.99 -7.80
C PRO A 363 6.68 -13.10 -9.24
N GLU A 364 6.43 -11.97 -9.90
CA GLU A 364 6.17 -12.00 -11.34
C GLU A 364 7.43 -12.56 -12.00
N PRO A 365 7.37 -13.76 -12.62
CA PRO A 365 8.56 -14.43 -13.13
C PRO A 365 9.27 -13.60 -14.22
N ASN A 366 8.57 -12.60 -14.78
CA ASN A 366 9.02 -11.77 -15.90
C ASN A 366 9.20 -10.27 -15.59
N SER A 367 8.85 -9.74 -14.41
CA SER A 367 9.17 -8.33 -14.09
C SER A 367 10.52 -8.20 -13.41
N GLN A 368 11.56 -8.63 -14.12
CA GLN A 368 12.91 -8.18 -13.79
C GLN A 368 12.97 -6.68 -14.09
N SER A 369 12.69 -5.85 -13.08
CA SER A 369 12.81 -4.40 -13.17
C SER A 369 14.28 -4.03 -13.34
N LYS A 370 14.74 -4.14 -14.59
CA LYS A 370 16.10 -3.82 -15.02
C LYS A 370 16.14 -2.33 -15.30
N HIS A 371 16.88 -1.60 -14.49
CA HIS A 371 17.11 -0.18 -14.72
C HIS A 371 18.54 0.00 -15.21
N SER A 372 18.72 0.78 -16.27
CA SER A 372 20.03 1.05 -16.82
C SER A 372 20.32 2.54 -16.94
N LEU A 373 21.60 2.86 -16.84
CA LEU A 373 22.15 4.20 -17.07
C LEU A 373 23.45 4.04 -17.84
N ILE A 374 23.59 4.82 -18.92
CA ILE A 374 24.82 4.86 -19.71
C ILE A 374 25.59 6.13 -19.33
N ILE A 375 26.89 5.97 -19.10
CA ILE A 375 27.81 7.03 -18.67
C ILE A 375 29.07 7.10 -19.53
#